data_AF-A0A950CVY2-F1
#
_entry.id   AF-A0A950CVY2-F1
#
_cell.length_a   1.000
_cell.length_b   1.000
_cell.length_c   1.000
_cell.angle_alpha   90.00
_cell.angle_beta   90.00
_cell.angle_gamma   90.00
#
_symmetry.space_group_name_H-M   'P 1'
#
loop_
_entity.id
_entity.type
_entity.pdbx_description
1 polymer ?
#
loop_
_entity_poly.entity_id
_entity_poly.type
_entity_poly.pdbx_seq_one_letter_code
_entity_poly.pdbx_strand_id
1 'polypeptide(L)'
;MKTLLVLAFASVAFPQSGPPNVTNARFETRAFSGDLSAQLRAAGPASVGPAWFGYAVSSLQKENENCCSNNESCGCSLEGNRSDRPAAKSSQPVPLEGSNAIAILFRVNNNTVEKIRGFSLACPLDAGGLPFIWLTGVPA
;
A
#
# COMPACT_ATOMS: atom_id res chain seq x y z
N MET A 1 -46.03 28.31 -5.85
CA MET A 1 -45.55 27.05 -6.46
C MET A 1 -44.05 27.15 -6.67
N LYS A 2 -43.27 26.31 -5.97
CA LYS A 2 -41.90 25.79 -6.23
C LYS A 2 -41.10 25.79 -4.93
N THR A 3 -41.28 24.74 -4.13
CA THR A 3 -40.37 24.42 -3.04
C THR A 3 -39.22 23.63 -3.67
N LEU A 4 -38.03 24.24 -3.75
CA LEU A 4 -36.81 23.58 -4.23
C LEU A 4 -36.31 22.63 -3.15
N LEU A 5 -36.46 21.32 -3.40
CA LEU A 5 -35.97 20.26 -2.54
C LEU A 5 -34.48 20.03 -2.86
N VAL A 6 -33.59 20.47 -1.97
CA VAL A 6 -32.15 20.22 -2.07
C VAL A 6 -31.87 18.81 -1.54
N LEU A 7 -31.58 17.86 -2.43
CA LEU A 7 -31.05 16.55 -2.03
C LEU A 7 -29.56 16.69 -1.67
N ALA A 8 -29.27 16.67 -0.37
CA ALA A 8 -27.91 16.52 0.13
C ALA A 8 -27.47 15.06 -0.09
N PHE A 9 -26.60 14.82 -1.07
CA PHE A 9 -25.87 13.56 -1.19
C PHE A 9 -24.84 13.48 -0.07
N ALA A 10 -25.16 12.75 1.00
CA ALA A 10 -24.20 12.40 2.03
C ALA A 10 -23.19 11.41 1.43
N SER A 11 -21.98 11.87 1.16
CA SER A 11 -20.86 11.00 0.79
C SER A 11 -20.54 10.09 1.97
N VAL A 12 -20.87 8.81 1.84
CA VAL A 12 -20.51 7.81 2.85
C VAL A 12 -19.00 7.61 2.78
N ALA A 13 -18.26 8.22 3.70
CA ALA A 13 -16.83 7.98 3.83
C ALA A 13 -16.65 6.58 4.43
N PHE A 14 -16.32 5.60 3.59
CA PHE A 14 -15.93 4.28 4.08
C PHE A 14 -14.62 4.43 4.87
N PRO A 15 -14.52 3.84 6.09
CA PRO A 15 -13.27 3.84 6.83
C PRO A 15 -12.23 3.10 6.01
N GLN A 16 -11.32 3.85 5.39
CA GLN A 16 -10.22 3.27 4.65
C GLN A 16 -9.15 2.86 5.65
N SER A 17 -8.79 1.58 5.62
CA SER A 17 -7.60 1.11 6.31
C SER A 17 -6.40 1.93 5.83
N GLY A 18 -5.71 2.58 6.78
CA GLY A 18 -4.58 3.45 6.51
C GLY A 18 -3.43 2.72 5.80
N PRO A 19 -2.47 3.48 5.26
CA PRO A 19 -1.31 2.87 4.60
C PRO A 19 -0.51 2.00 5.58
N PRO A 20 0.21 0.98 5.07
CA PRO A 20 1.10 0.17 5.89
C PRO A 20 2.21 1.02 6.50
N ASN A 21 2.89 0.50 7.52
CA ASN A 21 4.07 1.13 8.09
C ASN A 21 5.25 1.02 7.11
N VAL A 22 5.43 2.02 6.25
CA VAL A 22 6.51 2.08 5.27
C VAL A 22 7.59 3.06 5.73
N THR A 23 8.83 2.58 5.73
CA THR A 23 10.04 3.33 6.07
C THR A 23 10.97 3.44 4.86
N ASN A 24 11.92 4.37 4.91
CA ASN A 24 12.89 4.59 3.84
C ASN A 24 12.21 4.72 2.46
N ALA A 25 11.22 5.60 2.36
CA ALA A 25 10.41 5.80 1.17
C ALA A 25 10.21 7.29 0.88
N ARG A 26 10.05 7.63 -0.41
CA ARG A 26 9.43 8.89 -0.81
C ARG A 26 7.93 8.64 -0.95
N PHE A 27 7.24 8.74 0.18
CA PHE A 27 5.85 8.32 0.29
C PHE A 27 4.89 9.42 -0.19
N GLU A 28 3.92 9.03 -1.03
CA GLU A 28 2.84 9.89 -1.49
C GLU A 28 1.51 9.14 -1.39
N THR A 29 0.47 9.78 -0.84
CA THR A 29 -0.90 9.27 -0.93
C THR A 29 -1.62 9.92 -2.10
N ARG A 30 -2.29 9.12 -2.92
CA ARG A 30 -3.05 9.59 -4.08
C ARG A 30 -4.46 8.97 -4.09
N ALA A 31 -5.46 9.76 -4.48
CA ALA A 31 -6.80 9.24 -4.72
C ALA A 31 -6.80 8.41 -6.02
N PHE A 32 -7.40 7.23 -5.96
CA PHE A 32 -7.64 6.40 -7.12
C PHE A 32 -8.59 7.09 -8.09
N SER A 33 -8.27 7.04 -9.38
CA SER A 33 -9.15 7.55 -10.43
C SER A 33 -9.04 6.73 -11.72
N GLY A 34 -10.19 6.28 -12.24
CA GLY A 34 -10.25 5.59 -13.53
C GLY A 34 -9.78 4.14 -13.44
N ASP A 35 -8.78 3.77 -14.25
CA ASP A 35 -8.26 2.39 -14.34
C ASP A 35 -6.96 2.23 -13.55
N LEU A 36 -6.82 1.13 -12.82
CA LEU A 36 -5.62 0.83 -12.04
C LEU A 36 -4.41 0.62 -12.95
N SER A 37 -4.57 -0.15 -14.02
CA SER A 37 -3.46 -0.48 -14.92
C SER A 37 -2.94 0.78 -15.63
N ALA A 38 -3.84 1.69 -16.00
CA ALA A 38 -3.50 3.00 -16.54
C ALA A 38 -2.73 3.84 -15.51
N GLN A 39 -3.16 3.89 -14.25
CA GLN A 39 -2.45 4.64 -13.20
C GLN A 39 -1.05 4.08 -12.90
N LEU A 40 -0.90 2.76 -12.84
CA LEU A 40 0.41 2.10 -12.66
C LEU A 40 1.36 2.46 -13.81
N ARG A 41 0.86 2.53 -15.05
CA ARG A 41 1.68 2.90 -16.22
C ARG A 41 1.93 4.41 -16.33
N ALA A 42 0.95 5.25 -16.01
CA ALA A 42 1.01 6.70 -16.19
C ALA A 42 1.88 7.42 -15.16
N ALA A 43 2.16 6.79 -14.03
CA ALA A 43 3.14 7.29 -13.07
C ALA A 43 4.59 6.85 -13.39
N GLY A 44 4.77 5.97 -14.39
CA GLY A 44 6.04 5.60 -15.00
C GLY A 44 6.80 6.75 -15.71
N PRO A 45 6.15 7.66 -16.48
CA PRO A 45 6.85 8.78 -17.11
C PRO A 45 7.26 9.92 -16.16
N ALA A 46 6.65 10.04 -14.96
CA ALA A 46 7.08 11.00 -13.94
C ALA A 46 8.29 10.51 -13.11
N SER A 47 8.67 9.25 -13.28
CA SER A 47 9.67 8.56 -12.48
C SER A 47 10.73 7.99 -13.42
N VAL A 48 11.85 8.68 -13.61
CA VAL A 48 13.03 8.11 -14.27
C VAL A 48 13.63 7.06 -13.31
N GLY A 49 12.99 5.89 -13.19
CA GLY A 49 13.41 4.81 -12.30
C GLY A 49 12.26 4.02 -11.64
N PRO A 50 12.59 2.98 -10.86
CA PRO A 50 11.62 2.10 -10.24
C PRO A 50 10.81 2.80 -9.14
N ALA A 51 9.53 2.44 -9.02
CA ALA A 51 8.61 2.94 -8.01
C ALA A 51 7.72 1.82 -7.47
N TRP A 52 7.23 2.00 -6.25
CA TRP A 52 6.22 1.16 -5.64
C TRP A 52 4.84 1.82 -5.69
N PHE A 53 3.82 1.04 -6.01
CA PHE A 53 2.42 1.41 -5.87
C PHE A 53 1.77 0.44 -4.88
N GLY A 54 0.86 0.93 -4.04
CA GLY A 54 0.14 0.09 -3.10
C GLY A 54 -1.31 0.51 -2.94
N TYR A 55 -2.18 -0.44 -2.64
CA TYR A 55 -3.52 -0.16 -2.12
C TYR A 55 -3.96 -1.26 -1.15
N ALA A 56 -4.92 -0.93 -0.30
CA ALA A 56 -5.52 -1.90 0.61
C ALA A 56 -6.70 -2.62 -0.05
N VAL A 57 -6.78 -3.93 0.16
CA VAL A 57 -7.99 -4.72 -0.12
C VAL A 57 -8.49 -5.34 1.18
N SER A 58 -9.80 -5.32 1.39
CA SER A 58 -10.43 -5.98 2.53
C SER A 58 -10.19 -7.49 2.48
N SER A 59 -9.77 -8.09 3.59
CA SER A 59 -9.61 -9.53 3.74
C SER A 59 -10.65 -10.07 4.73
N LEU A 60 -11.46 -11.03 4.29
CA LEU A 60 -12.47 -11.70 5.14
C LEU A 60 -11.84 -12.70 6.13
N GLN A 61 -10.59 -13.11 5.90
CA GLN A 61 -9.85 -13.98 6.80
C GLN A 61 -8.91 -13.14 7.67
N LYS A 62 -8.92 -13.43 8.97
CA LYS A 62 -7.90 -12.99 9.93
C LYS A 62 -6.57 -13.59 9.47
N GLU A 63 -5.78 -12.83 8.72
CA GLU A 63 -4.51 -13.35 8.23
C GLU A 63 -3.52 -13.43 9.41
N ASN A 64 -2.88 -14.59 9.58
CA ASN A 64 -1.65 -14.66 10.37
C ASN A 64 -0.67 -13.70 9.71
N GLU A 65 -0.01 -12.85 10.49
CA GLU A 65 0.84 -11.76 10.00
C GLU A 65 1.93 -12.29 9.07
N ASN A 66 1.62 -12.34 7.77
CA ASN A 66 2.51 -12.86 6.74
C ASN A 66 3.50 -11.75 6.35
N CYS A 67 4.25 -11.29 7.34
CA CYS A 67 5.45 -10.50 7.13
C CYS A 67 6.59 -11.42 6.66
N CYS A 68 7.80 -10.90 6.53
CA CYS A 68 8.93 -11.66 6.00
C CYS A 68 9.35 -12.77 6.99
N SER A 69 9.48 -14.00 6.51
CA SER A 69 9.64 -15.24 7.28
C SER A 69 11.00 -15.44 7.98
N ASN A 70 11.63 -14.38 8.51
CA ASN A 70 12.95 -14.46 9.12
C ASN A 70 12.92 -13.90 10.54
N ASN A 71 13.23 -14.79 11.49
CA ASN A 71 13.01 -14.72 12.95
C ASN A 71 13.71 -13.59 13.75
N GLU A 72 14.33 -12.59 13.12
CA GLU A 72 15.28 -11.71 13.83
C GLU A 72 14.82 -10.24 13.91
N SER A 73 13.80 -9.85 13.15
CA SER A 73 13.19 -8.51 13.20
C SER A 73 12.03 -8.49 12.22
N CYS A 74 10.82 -8.19 12.68
CA CYS A 74 9.58 -8.31 11.92
C CYS A 74 9.44 -7.30 10.77
N GLY A 75 10.42 -7.11 9.88
CA GLY A 75 10.27 -6.17 8.76
C GLY A 75 10.83 -6.62 7.43
N CYS A 76 10.28 -6.01 6.39
CA CYS A 76 10.45 -6.45 5.01
C CYS A 76 11.17 -5.39 4.18
N SER A 77 12.41 -5.70 3.77
CA SER A 77 13.06 -4.95 2.70
C SER A 77 12.39 -5.30 1.36
N LEU A 78 11.81 -4.30 0.71
CA LEU A 78 11.17 -4.47 -0.61
C LEU A 78 12.21 -4.51 -1.75
N GLU A 79 13.37 -3.87 -1.53
CA GLU A 79 14.49 -3.77 -2.46
C GLU A 79 15.77 -4.43 -1.92
N GLY A 80 16.62 -4.95 -2.81
CA GLY A 80 17.89 -5.62 -2.47
C GLY A 80 17.79 -7.14 -2.30
N ASN A 81 18.93 -7.80 -2.11
CA ASN A 81 19.02 -9.23 -1.83
C ASN A 81 18.76 -9.51 -0.35
N ARG A 82 18.19 -10.69 -0.04
CA ARG A 82 17.80 -11.11 1.33
C ARG A 82 18.93 -11.04 2.37
N SER A 83 20.18 -10.98 1.93
CA SER A 83 21.39 -11.01 2.75
C SER A 83 21.97 -9.65 3.11
N ASP A 84 21.56 -8.55 2.46
CA ASP A 84 22.29 -7.26 2.54
C ASP A 84 21.63 -6.18 3.41
N ARG A 85 20.42 -6.43 3.93
CA ARG A 85 19.71 -5.42 4.72
C ARG A 85 19.13 -5.98 6.01
N PRO A 86 19.40 -5.35 7.16
CA PRO A 86 18.66 -5.66 8.37
C PRO A 86 17.18 -5.40 8.10
N ALA A 87 16.34 -6.35 8.49
CA ALA A 87 14.89 -6.21 8.39
C ALA A 87 14.42 -4.92 9.07
N ALA A 88 13.41 -4.26 8.51
CA ALA A 88 12.83 -3.06 9.11
C ALA A 88 12.41 -3.37 10.56
N LYS A 89 12.86 -2.56 11.52
CA LYS A 89 12.43 -2.70 12.92
C LYS A 89 11.22 -1.81 13.13
N SER A 90 10.07 -2.38 13.48
CA SER A 90 8.97 -1.58 14.02
C SER A 90 9.14 -1.43 15.54
N SER A 91 8.93 -0.21 16.03
CA SER A 91 8.66 0.06 17.45
C SER A 91 7.15 0.10 17.74
N GLN A 92 6.32 -0.15 16.74
CA GLN A 92 4.87 -0.01 16.85
C GLN A 92 4.27 -1.31 17.40
N PRO A 93 3.24 -1.20 18.27
CA PRO A 93 2.50 -2.37 18.75
C PRO A 93 1.94 -3.18 17.58
N VAL A 94 2.15 -4.48 17.65
CA VAL A 94 1.65 -5.45 16.66
C VAL A 94 0.21 -5.83 17.06
N PRO A 95 -0.81 -5.58 16.22
CA PRO A 95 -2.18 -5.92 16.53
C PRO A 95 -2.41 -7.44 16.55
N LEU A 96 -2.67 -8.01 17.73
CA LEU A 96 -2.91 -9.46 17.90
C LEU A 96 -4.19 -9.97 17.21
N GLU A 97 -5.08 -9.05 16.84
CA GLU A 97 -6.28 -9.36 16.07
C GLU A 97 -6.05 -9.38 14.55
N GLY A 98 -4.82 -9.14 14.09
CA GLY A 98 -4.52 -9.07 12.66
C GLY A 98 -5.19 -7.87 11.97
N SER A 99 -4.87 -7.68 10.70
CA SER A 99 -5.51 -6.65 9.87
C SER A 99 -6.69 -7.26 9.11
N ASN A 100 -7.82 -6.53 9.03
CA ASN A 100 -8.95 -6.87 8.16
C ASN A 100 -8.72 -6.45 6.69
N ALA A 101 -7.49 -6.04 6.37
CA ALA A 101 -7.08 -5.65 5.04
C ALA A 101 -5.60 -5.97 4.81
N ILE A 102 -5.26 -6.30 3.57
CA ILE A 102 -3.90 -6.53 3.11
C ILE A 102 -3.48 -5.43 2.14
N ALA A 103 -2.22 -5.04 2.16
CA ALA A 103 -1.62 -4.20 1.14
C ALA A 103 -1.23 -5.06 -0.06
N ILE A 104 -1.74 -4.72 -1.24
CA ILE A 104 -1.25 -5.24 -2.51
C ILE A 104 -0.28 -4.22 -3.10
N LEU A 105 0.97 -4.62 -3.28
CA LEU A 105 2.06 -3.78 -3.75
C LEU A 105 2.54 -4.19 -5.14
N PHE A 106 2.79 -3.21 -5.99
CA PHE A 106 3.31 -3.35 -7.34
C PHE A 106 4.63 -2.59 -7.46
N ARG A 107 5.69 -3.28 -7.86
CA ARG A 107 6.92 -2.62 -8.30
C ARG A 107 6.81 -2.34 -9.77
N VAL A 108 6.83 -1.07 -10.14
CA VAL A 108 6.78 -0.60 -11.52
C VAL A 108 8.14 -0.04 -11.91
N ASN A 109 8.62 -0.40 -13.08
CA ASN A 109 9.84 0.12 -13.67
C ASN A 109 9.68 0.14 -15.19
N ASN A 110 10.06 1.23 -15.85
CA ASN A 110 9.87 1.40 -17.30
C ASN A 110 8.46 1.00 -17.78
N ASN A 111 7.43 1.52 -17.09
CA ASN A 111 6.00 1.26 -17.35
C ASN A 111 5.58 -0.22 -17.27
N THR A 112 6.41 -1.07 -16.67
CA THR A 112 6.18 -2.51 -16.55
C THR A 112 6.10 -2.89 -15.08
N VAL A 113 5.13 -3.74 -14.73
CA VAL A 113 5.06 -4.32 -13.37
C VAL A 113 6.05 -5.48 -13.29
N GLU A 114 7.08 -5.33 -12.47
CA GLU A 114 8.13 -6.33 -12.28
C GLU A 114 7.91 -7.22 -11.06
N LYS A 115 7.18 -6.73 -10.04
CA LYS A 115 6.84 -7.51 -8.83
C LYS A 115 5.41 -7.19 -8.37
N ILE A 116 4.72 -8.21 -7.87
CA ILE A 116 3.45 -8.07 -7.14
C ILE A 116 3.62 -8.79 -5.79
N ARG A 117 3.29 -8.12 -4.68
CA ARG A 117 3.44 -8.68 -3.32
C ARG A 117 2.26 -8.30 -2.44
N GLY A 118 1.80 -9.25 -1.62
CA GLY A 118 0.82 -9.00 -0.56
C GLY A 118 1.51 -8.94 0.80
N PHE A 119 1.11 -7.99 1.64
CA PHE A 119 1.56 -7.88 3.03
C PHE A 119 0.40 -7.51 3.94
N SER A 120 0.41 -7.99 5.18
CA SER A 120 -0.43 -7.41 6.22
C SER A 120 -0.09 -5.92 6.39
N LEU A 121 -1.10 -5.08 6.61
CA LEU A 121 -0.89 -3.65 6.84
C LEU A 121 -0.08 -3.36 8.12
N ALA A 122 -0.03 -4.32 9.05
CA ALA A 122 0.77 -4.22 10.26
C ALA A 122 2.28 -4.46 10.02
N CYS A 123 2.67 -5.04 8.88
CA CYS A 123 4.07 -5.31 8.58
C CYS A 123 4.85 -4.00 8.36
N PRO A 124 5.97 -3.76 9.06
CA PRO A 124 6.90 -2.71 8.69
C PRO A 124 7.64 -3.08 7.41
N LEU A 125 7.61 -2.16 6.45
CA LEU A 125 8.23 -2.29 5.14
C LEU A 125 9.34 -1.25 4.99
N ASP A 126 10.44 -1.61 4.36
CA ASP A 126 11.50 -0.68 3.92
C ASP A 126 11.47 -0.62 2.39
N ALA A 127 11.20 0.56 1.83
CA ALA A 127 11.07 0.77 0.39
C ALA A 127 12.39 1.11 -0.33
N GLY A 128 13.53 1.08 0.37
CA GLY A 128 14.85 1.24 -0.23
C GLY A 128 15.16 2.63 -0.80
N GLY A 129 14.47 3.68 -0.34
CA GLY A 129 14.59 5.07 -0.80
C GLY A 129 13.79 5.39 -2.07
N LEU A 130 12.99 4.43 -2.55
CA LEU A 130 12.19 4.58 -3.77
C LEU A 130 10.92 5.40 -3.56
N PRO A 131 10.35 5.98 -4.64
CA PRO A 131 8.97 6.46 -4.63
C PRO A 131 8.00 5.35 -4.22
N PHE A 132 7.07 5.70 -3.33
CA PHE A 132 6.02 4.80 -2.86
C PHE A 132 4.68 5.52 -2.90
N ILE A 133 3.82 5.14 -3.86
CA ILE A 133 2.52 5.76 -4.09
C ILE A 133 1.44 4.87 -3.50
N TRP A 134 0.73 5.37 -2.49
CA TRP A 134 -0.40 4.70 -1.88
C TRP A 134 -1.72 5.21 -2.48
N LEU A 135 -2.44 4.33 -3.16
CA LEU A 135 -3.73 4.61 -3.77
C LEU A 135 -4.85 4.40 -2.74
N THR A 136 -5.64 5.45 -2.54
CA THR A 136 -6.84 5.48 -1.70
C THR A 136 -8.09 5.42 -2.57
N GLY A 137 -9.24 5.05 -2.02
CA GLY A 137 -10.49 4.91 -2.78
C GLY A 137 -10.51 3.86 -3.91
N VAL A 138 -9.64 2.85 -3.91
CA VAL A 138 -9.70 1.76 -4.91
C VAL A 138 -10.98 0.93 -4.66
N PRO A 139 -11.87 0.76 -5.66
CA PRO A 139 -13.08 -0.04 -5.51
C PRO A 139 -12.76 -1.51 -5.25
N ALA A 140 -13.63 -2.17 -4.47
CA ALA A 140 -13.61 -3.62 -4.28
C ALA A 140 -14.17 -4.36 -5.50
#